data_AF-A0A383C6V2-F1
#
_entry.id   AF-A0A383C6V2-F1
#
_cell.length_a   1.000
_cell.length_b   1.000
_cell.length_c   1.000
_cell.angle_alpha   90.00
_cell.angle_beta   90.00
_cell.angle_gamma   90.00
#
_symmetry.space_group_name_H-M   'P 1'
#
loop_
_entity.id
_entity.type
_entity.pdbx_description
1 polymer ?
#
loop_
_entity_poly.entity_id
_entity_poly.type
_entity_poly.pdbx_seq_one_letter_code
_entity_poly.pdbx_strand_id
1 'polypeptide(L)'
;MMIDKRVDTIDAALSGIEDGSTILVSGFGNAGSPIRLLEALIDQGAANLTIVSNNAGEGEFGLAALMKAGRVTKVICSYPRSAGSIIFEELYDQGKIELEVVPQGTLSERMRAAGAGIGGFFTPTSAGTLLGANKETREIEGKLHVLETPLKGDVALVKADA
;
A
#
# COMPACT_ATOMS: atom_id res chain seq x y z
N MET A 1 13.60 29.49 -14.98
CA MET A 1 13.08 29.57 -13.60
C MET A 1 13.25 28.19 -12.97
N MET A 2 13.94 28.08 -11.83
CA MET A 2 14.11 26.79 -11.15
C MET A 2 12.83 26.50 -10.36
N ILE A 3 12.24 25.32 -10.58
CA ILE A 3 11.09 24.87 -9.80
C ILE A 3 11.60 24.37 -8.45
N ASP A 4 11.17 25.03 -7.37
CA ASP A 4 11.38 24.55 -6.00
C ASP A 4 10.13 23.79 -5.54
N LYS A 5 10.32 22.56 -5.06
CA LYS A 5 9.24 21.68 -4.59
C LYS A 5 9.26 21.48 -3.08
N ARG A 6 10.15 22.17 -2.37
CA ARG A 6 10.22 22.10 -0.91
C ARG A 6 9.03 22.86 -0.31
N VAL A 7 8.56 22.37 0.83
CA VAL A 7 7.49 22.99 1.62
C VAL A 7 7.97 23.11 3.07
N ASP A 8 7.53 24.16 3.76
CA ASP A 8 8.03 24.50 5.09
C ASP A 8 7.47 23.62 6.21
N THR A 9 6.32 22.97 5.98
CA THR A 9 5.65 22.12 6.98
C THR A 9 5.16 20.81 6.39
N ILE A 10 5.02 19.79 7.24
CA ILE A 10 4.46 18.49 6.84
C ILE A 10 2.99 18.66 6.44
N ASP A 11 2.22 19.46 7.17
CA ASP A 11 0.80 19.71 6.85
C ASP A 11 0.62 20.30 5.46
N ALA A 12 1.49 21.24 5.06
CA ALA A 12 1.48 21.78 3.70
C ALA A 12 1.76 20.67 2.66
N ALA A 13 2.68 19.75 2.95
CA ALA A 13 2.99 18.61 2.09
C ALA A 13 1.81 17.64 1.92
N LEU A 14 0.93 17.54 2.93
CA LEU A 14 -0.21 16.60 2.96
C LEU A 14 -1.55 17.24 2.55
N SER A 15 -1.59 18.55 2.33
CA SER A 15 -2.82 19.33 2.10
C SER A 15 -3.68 18.87 0.92
N GLY A 16 -3.11 18.15 -0.05
CA GLY A 16 -3.83 17.63 -1.22
C GLY A 16 -4.37 16.20 -1.08
N ILE A 17 -4.25 15.58 0.10
CA ILE A 17 -4.75 14.21 0.32
C ILE A 17 -6.23 14.28 0.70
N GLU A 18 -7.06 13.67 -0.14
CA GLU A 18 -8.52 13.67 0.00
C GLU A 18 -9.02 12.37 0.64
N ASP A 19 -10.24 12.40 1.19
CA ASP A 19 -10.93 11.18 1.62
C ASP A 19 -11.05 10.20 0.45
N GLY A 20 -10.86 8.91 0.72
CA GLY A 20 -10.91 7.88 -0.32
C GLY A 20 -9.61 7.69 -1.11
N SER A 21 -8.57 8.49 -0.83
CA SER A 21 -7.28 8.36 -1.52
C SER A 21 -6.65 6.97 -1.36
N THR A 22 -6.06 6.46 -2.44
CA THR A 22 -5.14 5.32 -2.42
C THR A 22 -3.72 5.82 -2.19
N ILE A 23 -3.15 5.47 -1.05
CA ILE A 23 -1.83 5.94 -0.60
C ILE A 23 -0.80 4.81 -0.73
N LEU A 24 0.23 5.04 -1.54
CA LEU A 24 1.40 4.16 -1.61
C LEU A 24 2.38 4.54 -0.49
N VAL A 25 2.70 3.60 0.40
CA VAL A 25 3.55 3.86 1.57
C VAL A 25 4.85 3.08 1.42
N SER A 26 5.98 3.79 1.47
CA SER A 26 7.30 3.14 1.43
C SER A 26 7.58 2.37 2.72
N GLY A 27 8.47 1.38 2.61
CA GLY A 27 9.03 0.67 3.75
C GLY A 27 8.86 -0.84 3.69
N PHE A 28 9.68 -1.53 4.50
CA PHE A 28 9.64 -2.96 4.72
C PHE A 28 9.65 -3.19 6.23
N GLY A 29 8.50 -3.54 6.81
CA GLY A 29 8.26 -3.34 8.24
C GLY A 29 8.49 -1.87 8.61
N ASN A 30 9.30 -1.64 9.66
CA ASN A 30 9.65 -0.28 10.11
C ASN A 30 10.77 0.39 9.30
N ALA A 31 11.58 -0.39 8.58
CA ALA A 31 12.69 0.14 7.80
C ALA A 31 12.17 0.91 6.58
N GLY A 32 12.59 2.17 6.41
CA GLY A 32 12.13 3.00 5.30
C GLY A 32 10.67 3.48 5.39
N SER A 33 10.01 3.28 6.54
CA SER A 33 8.63 3.75 6.73
C SER A 33 8.57 5.26 7.00
N PRO A 34 7.68 6.02 6.33
CA PRO A 34 7.57 7.46 6.47
C PRO A 34 6.73 7.86 7.70
N ILE A 35 7.15 7.42 8.90
CA ILE A 35 6.39 7.51 10.15
C ILE A 35 5.83 8.92 10.42
N ARG A 36 6.66 9.97 10.26
CA ARG A 36 6.23 11.35 10.51
C ARG A 36 5.14 11.85 9.54
N LEU A 37 5.15 11.37 8.29
CA LEU A 37 4.10 11.71 7.32
C LEU A 37 2.80 10.98 7.66
N LEU A 38 2.90 9.72 8.11
CA LEU A 38 1.74 8.93 8.52
C LEU A 38 1.08 9.49 9.79
N GLU A 39 1.88 9.93 10.76
CA GLU A 39 1.38 10.57 11.98
C GLU A 39 0.72 11.91 11.66
N ALA A 40 1.36 12.77 10.86
CA ALA A 40 0.75 14.03 10.45
C ALA A 40 -0.51 13.84 9.59
N LEU A 41 -0.64 12.72 8.87
CA LEU A 41 -1.87 12.39 8.14
C LEU A 41 -3.06 12.12 9.07
N ILE A 42 -2.82 11.64 10.30
CA ILE A 42 -3.88 11.46 11.31
C ILE A 42 -4.47 12.82 11.68
N ASP A 43 -3.61 13.82 11.86
CA ASP A 43 -3.97 15.20 12.21
C ASP A 43 -4.59 15.93 11.01
N GLN A 44 -4.07 15.70 9.79
CA GLN A 44 -4.65 16.23 8.56
C GLN A 44 -6.08 15.74 8.34
N GLY A 45 -6.36 14.49 8.71
CA GLY A 45 -7.71 14.00 8.96
C GLY A 45 -8.41 13.29 7.81
N ALA A 46 -7.76 13.10 6.65
CA ALA A 46 -8.32 12.30 5.56
C ALA A 46 -8.69 10.88 6.04
N ALA A 47 -9.82 10.39 5.57
CA ALA A 47 -10.42 9.13 5.97
C ALA A 47 -10.80 8.27 4.76
N ASN A 48 -11.34 7.08 5.01
CA ASN A 48 -11.69 6.09 3.98
C ASN A 48 -10.51 5.71 3.07
N LEU A 49 -9.30 5.74 3.63
CA LEU A 49 -8.07 5.57 2.88
C LEU A 49 -7.85 4.09 2.49
N THR A 50 -7.34 3.88 1.28
CA THR A 50 -6.74 2.61 0.88
C THR A 50 -5.23 2.70 1.03
N ILE A 51 -4.65 1.87 1.88
CA ILE A 51 -3.19 1.82 2.08
C ILE A 51 -2.60 0.70 1.24
N VAL A 52 -1.59 1.04 0.43
CA VAL A 52 -0.75 0.09 -0.28
C VAL A 52 0.63 0.10 0.38
N SER A 53 1.01 -1.01 1.00
CA SER A 53 2.27 -1.14 1.73
C SER A 53 2.73 -2.59 1.68
N ASN A 54 4.02 -2.86 1.87
CA ASN A 54 4.48 -4.24 1.95
C ASN A 54 3.88 -4.98 3.17
N ASN A 55 3.71 -4.28 4.29
CA ASN A 55 3.20 -4.79 5.57
C ASN A 55 2.08 -3.90 6.11
N ALA A 56 1.26 -4.42 7.03
CA ALA A 56 0.20 -3.66 7.70
C ALA A 56 0.68 -2.89 8.95
N GLY A 57 1.99 -2.73 9.15
CA GLY A 57 2.54 -2.03 10.32
C GLY A 57 2.59 -2.87 11.60
N GLU A 58 3.35 -2.37 12.58
CA GLU A 58 3.66 -3.02 13.84
C GLU A 58 3.54 -2.02 15.00
N GLY A 59 3.19 -2.51 16.19
CA GLY A 59 3.06 -1.68 17.38
C GLY A 59 1.86 -0.72 17.30
N GLU A 60 2.06 0.51 17.73
CA GLU A 60 1.00 1.54 17.83
C GLU A 60 1.36 2.87 17.14
N PHE A 61 2.31 2.87 16.21
CA PHE A 61 2.79 4.08 15.52
C PHE A 61 2.68 3.94 13.99
N GLY A 62 2.88 5.04 13.25
CA GLY A 62 2.83 5.05 11.79
C GLY A 62 1.53 4.45 11.22
N LEU A 63 1.64 3.39 10.42
CA LEU A 63 0.48 2.70 9.82
C LEU A 63 -0.48 2.15 10.87
N ALA A 64 0.03 1.59 11.96
CA ALA A 64 -0.79 1.08 13.05
C ALA A 64 -1.60 2.21 13.72
N ALA A 65 -0.97 3.36 13.96
CA ALA A 65 -1.66 4.54 14.50
C ALA A 65 -2.73 5.08 13.53
N LEU A 66 -2.42 5.13 12.23
CA LEU A 66 -3.35 5.61 11.20
C LEU A 66 -4.60 4.72 11.12
N MET A 67 -4.43 3.40 11.19
CA MET A 67 -5.54 2.45 11.27
C MET A 67 -6.31 2.57 12.59
N LYS A 68 -5.61 2.66 13.73
CA LYS A 68 -6.22 2.84 15.07
C LYS A 68 -7.09 4.09 15.14
N ALA A 69 -6.69 5.15 14.45
CA ALA A 69 -7.44 6.39 14.30
C ALA A 69 -8.66 6.29 13.36
N GLY A 70 -8.94 5.11 12.79
CA GLY A 70 -10.09 4.86 11.93
C GLY A 70 -10.00 5.53 10.55
N ARG A 71 -8.80 5.89 10.09
CA ARG A 71 -8.60 6.58 8.80
C ARG A 71 -8.58 5.62 7.61
N VAL A 72 -8.32 4.34 7.83
CA VAL A 72 -8.09 3.33 6.79
C VAL A 72 -9.27 2.37 6.71
N THR A 73 -9.76 2.14 5.50
CA THR A 73 -10.83 1.17 5.21
C THR A 73 -10.33 -0.06 4.46
N LYS A 74 -9.22 0.05 3.74
CA LYS A 74 -8.63 -1.07 3.00
C LYS A 74 -7.10 -1.08 3.09
N VAL A 75 -6.53 -2.27 3.21
CA VAL A 75 -5.09 -2.51 3.10
C VAL A 75 -4.81 -3.48 1.95
N ILE A 76 -3.88 -3.10 1.07
CA ILE A 76 -3.32 -3.94 0.02
C ILE A 76 -1.85 -4.21 0.39
N CYS A 77 -1.52 -5.44 0.74
CA CYS A 77 -0.17 -5.76 1.20
C CYS A 77 0.24 -7.21 0.92
N SER A 78 1.53 -7.49 1.08
CA SER A 78 2.08 -8.83 0.86
C SER A 78 2.13 -9.68 2.13
N TYR A 79 2.30 -9.04 3.28
CA TYR A 79 2.43 -9.72 4.56
C TYR A 79 1.74 -8.91 5.69
N PRO A 80 0.42 -9.09 5.84
CA PRO A 80 -0.40 -8.30 6.78
C PRO A 80 -0.15 -8.65 8.24
N ARG A 81 0.09 -9.92 8.55
CA ARG A 81 0.26 -10.41 9.93
C ARG A 81 1.74 -10.61 10.23
N SER A 82 2.43 -9.53 10.57
CA SER A 82 3.79 -9.59 11.13
C SER A 82 3.77 -9.62 12.66
N ALA A 83 4.90 -9.97 13.27
CA ALA A 83 5.03 -9.94 14.72
C ALA A 83 4.77 -8.51 15.22
N GLY A 84 3.72 -8.33 16.04
CA GLY A 84 3.32 -7.04 16.57
C GLY A 84 2.26 -6.29 15.76
N SER A 85 1.64 -6.90 14.74
CA SER A 85 0.54 -6.29 13.95
C SER A 85 -0.84 -6.38 14.65
N ILE A 86 -0.89 -6.01 15.93
CA ILE A 86 -2.08 -6.22 16.79
C ILE A 86 -3.28 -5.39 16.30
N ILE A 87 -3.07 -4.10 15.99
CA ILE A 87 -4.14 -3.20 15.57
C ILE A 87 -4.79 -3.65 14.26
N PHE A 88 -3.98 -4.07 13.28
CA PHE A 88 -4.52 -4.57 12.02
C PHE A 88 -5.37 -5.83 12.25
N GLU A 89 -4.86 -6.80 13.01
CA GLU A 89 -5.56 -8.04 13.29
C GLU A 89 -6.91 -7.80 13.97
N GLU A 90 -6.94 -6.95 15.00
CA GLU A 90 -8.18 -6.60 15.71
C GLU A 90 -9.21 -5.93 14.79
N LEU A 91 -8.80 -4.97 13.97
CA LEU A 91 -9.70 -4.25 13.07
C LEU A 91 -10.19 -5.14 11.93
N TYR A 92 -9.33 -6.01 11.41
CA TYR A 92 -9.68 -6.98 10.38
C TYR A 92 -10.67 -8.02 10.90
N ASP A 93 -10.42 -8.58 12.09
CA ASP A 93 -11.31 -9.57 12.71
C ASP A 93 -12.68 -8.96 13.08
N GLN A 94 -12.74 -7.64 13.35
CA GLN A 94 -13.97 -6.87 13.52
C GLN A 94 -14.68 -6.50 12.20
N GLY A 95 -14.08 -6.80 11.04
CA GLY A 95 -14.62 -6.43 9.73
C GLY A 95 -14.57 -4.93 9.42
N LYS A 96 -13.71 -4.17 10.12
CA LYS A 96 -13.55 -2.72 9.92
C LYS A 96 -12.56 -2.36 8.81
N ILE A 97 -11.66 -3.28 8.47
CA ILE A 97 -10.67 -3.10 7.42
C ILE A 97 -10.79 -4.25 6.42
N GLU A 98 -10.89 -3.91 5.14
CA GLU A 98 -10.76 -4.86 4.04
C GLU A 98 -9.28 -5.17 3.77
N LEU A 99 -8.99 -6.42 3.39
CA LEU A 99 -7.63 -6.86 3.06
C LEU A 99 -7.58 -7.45 1.65
N GLU A 100 -6.66 -6.95 0.84
CA GLU A 100 -6.22 -7.59 -0.40
C GLU A 100 -4.78 -8.08 -0.24
N VAL A 101 -4.60 -9.40 -0.12
CA VAL A 101 -3.27 -10.01 -0.06
C VAL A 101 -2.71 -10.19 -1.48
N VAL A 102 -1.50 -9.68 -1.72
CA VAL A 102 -0.84 -9.74 -3.03
C VAL A 102 0.59 -10.25 -2.87
N PRO A 103 1.08 -11.23 -3.66
CA PRO A 103 2.47 -11.65 -3.57
C PRO A 103 3.43 -10.46 -3.68
N GLN A 104 4.48 -10.40 -2.87
CA GLN A 104 5.34 -9.20 -2.76
C GLN A 104 5.89 -8.71 -4.11
N GLY A 105 6.44 -9.62 -4.93
CA GLY A 105 6.94 -9.27 -6.26
C GLY A 105 5.84 -8.80 -7.21
N THR A 106 4.64 -9.36 -7.09
CA THR A 106 3.46 -8.90 -7.83
C THR A 106 3.02 -7.51 -7.38
N LEU A 107 2.99 -7.24 -6.07
CA LEU A 107 2.64 -5.93 -5.53
C LEU A 107 3.57 -4.84 -6.07
N SER A 108 4.89 -5.07 -6.02
CA SER A 108 5.88 -4.15 -6.58
C SER A 108 5.71 -3.96 -8.08
N GLU A 109 5.47 -5.04 -8.83
CA GLU A 109 5.35 -4.97 -10.29
C GLU A 109 4.03 -4.32 -10.73
N ARG A 110 2.94 -4.48 -9.96
CA ARG A 110 1.68 -3.75 -10.19
C ARG A 110 1.86 -2.24 -10.03
N MET A 111 2.61 -1.79 -9.02
CA MET A 111 2.94 -0.38 -8.85
C MET A 111 3.89 0.12 -9.95
N ARG A 112 4.92 -0.66 -10.31
CA ARG A 112 5.84 -0.32 -11.40
C ARG A 112 5.12 -0.21 -12.73
N ALA A 113 4.23 -1.15 -13.05
CA ALA A 113 3.43 -1.15 -14.26
C ALA A 113 2.56 0.11 -14.35
N ALA A 114 1.92 0.51 -13.25
CA ALA A 114 1.14 1.75 -13.19
C ALA A 114 2.00 2.99 -13.46
N GLY A 115 3.15 3.10 -12.81
CA GLY A 115 4.09 4.22 -13.02
C GLY A 115 4.70 4.27 -14.42
N ALA A 116 4.79 3.13 -15.11
CA ALA A 116 5.33 3.01 -16.46
C ALA A 116 4.27 3.08 -17.57
N GLY A 117 2.98 3.20 -17.24
CA GLY A 117 1.89 3.21 -18.23
C GLY A 117 1.64 1.87 -18.91
N ILE A 118 1.97 0.75 -18.25
CA ILE A 118 1.75 -0.62 -18.74
C ILE A 118 0.38 -1.08 -18.28
N GLY A 119 -0.46 -1.61 -19.19
CA GLY A 119 -1.86 -1.98 -18.89
C GLY A 119 -2.06 -3.30 -18.12
N GLY A 120 -1.04 -4.13 -18.02
CA GLY A 120 -1.06 -5.42 -17.31
C GLY A 120 0.16 -6.28 -17.65
N PHE A 121 0.43 -7.30 -16.85
CA PHE A 121 1.54 -8.23 -17.07
C PHE A 121 1.19 -9.64 -16.62
N PHE A 122 1.79 -10.64 -17.28
CA PHE A 122 1.68 -12.04 -16.88
C PHE A 122 2.81 -12.41 -15.91
N THR A 123 2.47 -13.08 -14.82
CA THR A 123 3.44 -13.61 -13.85
C THR A 123 3.04 -15.01 -13.37
N PRO A 124 3.98 -15.93 -13.13
CA PRO A 124 3.65 -17.26 -12.61
C PRO A 124 3.38 -17.24 -11.10
N THR A 125 3.63 -16.13 -10.41
CA THR A 125 3.75 -16.08 -8.93
C THR A 125 2.56 -16.63 -8.16
N SER A 126 1.33 -16.38 -8.61
CA SER A 126 0.11 -16.87 -7.94
C SER A 126 -0.65 -17.93 -8.75
N ALA A 127 -0.09 -18.38 -9.88
CA ALA A 127 -0.72 -19.38 -10.73
C ALA A 127 -0.96 -20.70 -9.96
N GLY A 128 -2.18 -21.23 -10.04
CA GLY A 128 -2.58 -22.45 -9.32
C GLY A 128 -2.81 -22.28 -7.81
N THR A 129 -2.76 -21.05 -7.29
CA THR A 129 -3.04 -20.74 -5.87
C THR A 129 -4.39 -20.05 -5.71
N LEU A 130 -4.87 -19.92 -4.46
CA LEU A 130 -6.07 -19.12 -4.15
C LEU A 130 -5.93 -17.65 -4.59
N LEU A 131 -4.73 -17.08 -4.55
CA LEU A 131 -4.47 -15.70 -4.98
C LEU A 131 -4.53 -15.51 -6.50
N GLY A 132 -4.36 -16.59 -7.26
CA GLY A 132 -4.51 -16.61 -8.72
C GLY A 132 -5.89 -17.07 -9.18
N ALA A 133 -6.76 -17.50 -8.25
CA ALA A 133 -8.10 -17.96 -8.59
C ALA A 133 -8.89 -16.81 -9.25
N ASN A 134 -9.64 -17.14 -10.29
CA ASN A 134 -10.48 -16.21 -11.07
C ASN A 134 -9.72 -15.12 -11.86
N LYS A 135 -8.38 -15.17 -11.92
CA LYS A 135 -7.61 -14.31 -12.83
C LYS A 135 -7.56 -14.93 -14.22
N GLU A 136 -7.45 -14.10 -15.25
CA GLU A 136 -7.09 -14.58 -16.59
C GLU A 136 -5.76 -15.32 -16.51
N THR A 137 -5.66 -16.48 -17.16
CA THR A 137 -4.43 -17.27 -17.20
C THR A 137 -3.96 -17.49 -18.63
N ARG A 138 -2.65 -17.64 -18.78
CA ARG A 138 -2.02 -18.05 -20.04
C ARG A 138 -0.86 -19.00 -19.76
N GLU A 139 -0.68 -19.97 -20.65
CA GLU A 139 0.53 -20.78 -20.66
C GLU A 139 1.60 -20.09 -21.51
N ILE A 140 2.75 -19.81 -20.91
CA ILE A 140 3.89 -19.16 -21.56
C ILE A 140 5.10 -20.04 -21.28
N GLU A 141 5.74 -20.53 -22.34
CA GLU A 141 6.90 -21.43 -22.26
C GLU A 141 6.67 -22.65 -21.35
N GLY A 142 5.48 -23.26 -21.44
CA GLY A 142 5.10 -24.44 -20.65
C GLY A 142 4.79 -24.16 -19.17
N LYS A 143 4.66 -22.89 -18.77
CA LYS A 143 4.31 -22.48 -17.40
C LYS A 143 3.03 -21.67 -17.38
N LEU A 144 2.14 -22.00 -16.44
CA LEU A 144 0.93 -21.23 -16.21
C LEU A 144 1.28 -19.89 -15.56
N HIS A 145 0.74 -18.81 -16.12
CA HIS A 145 0.85 -17.44 -15.61
C HIS A 145 -0.56 -16.88 -15.37
N VAL A 146 -0.66 -15.94 -14.44
CA VAL A 146 -1.86 -15.12 -14.23
C VAL A 146 -1.65 -13.71 -14.77
N LEU A 147 -2.71 -13.08 -15.26
CA LEU A 147 -2.72 -11.66 -15.58
C LEU A 147 -2.89 -10.85 -14.30
N GLU A 148 -2.00 -9.88 -14.09
CA GLU A 148 -2.06 -8.89 -13.01
C GLU A 148 -2.25 -7.49 -13.60
N THR A 149 -3.09 -6.69 -12.95
CA THR A 149 -3.41 -5.33 -13.39
C THR A 149 -2.62 -4.28 -12.60
N PRO A 150 -2.31 -3.13 -13.19
CA PRO A 150 -1.60 -2.05 -12.52
C PRO A 150 -2.29 -1.59 -11.23
N LEU A 151 -1.48 -1.18 -10.25
CA LEU A 151 -1.93 -0.62 -8.98
C LEU A 151 -1.46 0.83 -8.89
N LYS A 152 -2.38 1.77 -9.18
CA LYS A 152 -2.12 3.21 -9.11
C LYS A 152 -2.47 3.71 -7.71
N GLY A 153 -1.64 4.61 -7.17
CA GLY A 153 -2.00 5.43 -6.02
C GLY A 153 -2.23 6.88 -6.44
N ASP A 154 -3.02 7.60 -5.64
CA ASP A 154 -3.26 9.03 -5.79
C ASP A 154 -2.07 9.84 -5.23
N VAL A 155 -1.47 9.32 -4.15
CA VAL A 155 -0.29 9.89 -3.50
C VAL A 155 0.67 8.78 -3.07
N ALA A 156 1.97 9.10 -3.01
CA ALA A 156 2.99 8.24 -2.43
C ALA A 156 3.69 8.96 -1.28
N LEU A 157 3.71 8.33 -0.11
CA LEU A 157 4.48 8.77 1.05
C LEU A 157 5.78 7.98 1.09
N VAL A 158 6.90 8.67 0.89
CA VAL A 158 8.22 8.04 0.73
C VAL A 158 9.21 8.63 1.72
N LYS A 159 9.99 7.76 2.37
CA LYS A 159 11.16 8.14 3.14
C LYS A 159 12.43 8.00 2.28
N ALA A 160 13.26 9.03 2.30
CA ALA A 160 14.59 9.03 1.70
C ALA A 160 15.60 9.62 2.68
N ASP A 161 16.88 9.32 2.47
CA ASP A 161 17.98 10.00 3.14
C ASP A 161 18.17 11.41 2.56
N ALA A 162 18.76 12.29 3.35
CA ALA A 162 19.04 13.68 2.99
C ALA A 162 20.22 13.82 2.03
#